data_AF-A0A357R1E5-F1
#
_entry.id   AF-A0A357R1E5-F1
#
_cell.length_a   1.000
_cell.length_b   1.000
_cell.length_c   1.000
_cell.angle_alpha   90.00
_cell.angle_beta   90.00
_cell.angle_gamma   90.00
#
_symmetry.space_group_name_H-M   'P 1'
#
loop_
_entity.id
_entity.type
_entity.pdbx_description
1 polymer ?
#
loop_
_entity_poly.entity_id
_entity_poly.type
_entity_poly.pdbx_seq_one_letter_code
_entity_poly.pdbx_strand_id
1 'polypeptide(L)'
;MLTSFAGAVAADVTTGPTPIASIAQMGWLITDNSILGGFLDQFGGLWGLFTGWYPGAIGETSALLIIVVGVILGVRKVLDWKVPVFYVGTVFVLATVIALVSGAGLWYPMYHVLAGGLLFGAVFMATDPVTNPTSASGRIIFAIGAGILTILIRVQANLPGGVIFAILIMNIFTPTIERLTDGWQIEKAKKYAISIASLSVVGIAIMAVVGTLLTPVVPKEPEPEPQPSITLGDELKIFSADTERAPAEIISSSVDGDVTIYLVETKGYAILEGGYEGAKANVLEVAVNKAENKIVYVKVTELNDTAGIGDKVEDEIFLDQFEGLALDSDDIGVDVVTSATVTSVSVARGVRAVIEAVREGE
;
A
#
# COMPACT_ATOMS: atom_id res chain seq x y z
N MET A 1 -13.13 -13.41 5.13
CA MET A 1 -12.62 -14.74 4.72
C MET A 1 -13.70 -15.47 3.95
N LEU A 2 -13.50 -15.66 2.65
CA LEU A 2 -14.25 -16.59 1.80
C LEU A 2 -13.25 -17.04 0.73
N THR A 3 -12.40 -17.99 1.11
CA THR A 3 -11.51 -18.71 0.21
C THR A 3 -12.06 -20.12 0.02
N SER A 4 -11.75 -20.70 -1.15
CA SER A 4 -12.06 -22.06 -1.60
C SER A 4 -13.39 -22.23 -2.34
N PHE A 5 -13.32 -22.16 -3.67
CA PHE A 5 -13.68 -23.26 -4.58
C PHE A 5 -13.45 -22.82 -6.04
N ALA A 6 -12.25 -23.11 -6.57
CA ALA A 6 -12.01 -23.40 -8.00
C ALA A 6 -10.52 -23.74 -8.17
N GLY A 7 -10.22 -25.02 -8.37
CA GLY A 7 -8.88 -25.48 -8.67
C GLY A 7 -8.50 -25.24 -10.13
N ALA A 8 -7.20 -24.97 -10.30
CA ALA A 8 -6.39 -25.26 -11.49
C ALA A 8 -6.60 -24.40 -12.74
N VAL A 9 -6.20 -23.13 -12.67
CA VAL A 9 -5.09 -22.60 -13.49
C VAL A 9 -4.35 -21.63 -12.56
N ALA A 10 -3.05 -21.83 -12.36
CA ALA A 10 -2.19 -20.83 -11.75
C ALA A 10 -2.09 -19.65 -12.74
N ALA A 11 -3.15 -18.84 -12.83
CA ALA A 11 -2.96 -17.44 -13.14
C ALA A 11 -2.20 -16.89 -11.94
N ASP A 12 -1.04 -16.29 -12.19
CA ASP A 12 -0.37 -15.44 -11.22
C ASP A 12 -1.33 -14.30 -10.87
N VAL A 13 -2.21 -14.55 -9.89
CA VAL A 13 -3.15 -13.56 -9.39
C VAL A 13 -2.31 -12.62 -8.56
N THR A 14 -1.74 -11.61 -9.22
CA THR A 14 -1.12 -10.47 -8.57
C THR A 14 -2.09 -9.94 -7.53
N THR A 15 -1.77 -10.13 -6.25
CA THR A 15 -2.56 -9.63 -5.13
C THR A 15 -2.36 -8.13 -5.02
N GLY A 16 -3.09 -7.37 -5.84
CA GLY A 16 -3.12 -5.91 -5.77
C GLY A 16 -4.11 -5.43 -4.71
N PRO A 17 -3.79 -4.40 -3.92
CA PRO A 17 -4.75 -3.80 -3.01
C PRO A 17 -5.89 -3.16 -3.79
N THR A 18 -7.13 -3.32 -3.33
CA THR A 18 -8.28 -2.70 -3.99
C THR A 18 -8.26 -1.19 -3.74
N PRO A 19 -8.77 -0.34 -4.65
CA PRO A 19 -8.73 1.11 -4.45
C PRO A 19 -9.36 1.55 -3.12
N ILE A 20 -10.48 0.92 -2.74
CA ILE A 20 -11.19 1.23 -1.49
C ILE A 20 -10.42 0.74 -0.25
N ALA A 21 -9.63 -0.33 -0.35
CA ALA A 21 -8.70 -0.73 0.72
C ALA A 21 -7.49 0.22 0.80
N SER A 22 -6.94 0.65 -0.34
CA SER A 22 -5.80 1.56 -0.39
C SER A 22 -6.12 2.94 0.18
N ILE A 23 -7.29 3.51 -0.13
CA ILE A 23 -7.70 4.80 0.48
C ILE A 23 -7.96 4.68 1.99
N ALA A 24 -8.42 3.51 2.43
CA ALA A 24 -8.67 3.22 3.85
C ALA A 24 -7.36 3.13 4.65
N GLN A 25 -6.29 2.58 4.05
CA GLN A 25 -4.94 2.61 4.64
C GLN A 25 -4.42 4.04 4.82
N MET A 26 -4.83 4.97 3.94
CA MET A 26 -4.50 6.40 4.02
C MET A 26 -5.50 7.22 4.84
N GLY A 27 -6.36 6.58 5.64
CA GLY A 27 -7.30 7.28 6.52
C GLY A 27 -8.41 8.05 5.79
N TRP A 28 -8.77 7.62 4.57
CA TRP A 28 -9.87 8.19 3.77
C TRP A 28 -9.74 9.66 3.40
N LEU A 29 -8.57 10.27 3.53
CA LEU A 29 -8.34 11.66 3.15
C LEU A 29 -6.92 11.84 2.61
N ILE A 30 -6.81 12.29 1.36
CA ILE A 30 -5.55 12.63 0.70
C ILE A 30 -5.62 14.11 0.31
N THR A 31 -4.79 14.93 0.94
CA THR A 31 -4.73 16.38 0.68
C THR A 31 -3.54 16.76 -0.19
N ASP A 32 -2.48 15.96 -0.19
CA ASP A 32 -1.28 16.24 -0.98
C ASP A 32 -1.44 15.85 -2.45
N ASN A 33 -1.28 16.84 -3.33
CA ASN A 33 -1.46 16.65 -4.77
C ASN A 33 -0.41 15.71 -5.41
N SER A 34 0.79 15.63 -4.84
CA SER A 34 1.85 14.71 -5.30
C SER A 34 1.49 13.25 -5.03
N ILE A 35 1.03 12.96 -3.80
CA ILE A 35 0.58 11.63 -3.39
C ILE A 35 -0.70 11.25 -4.15
N LEU A 36 -1.61 12.21 -4.34
CA LEU A 36 -2.83 12.01 -5.09
C LEU A 36 -2.59 11.56 -6.54
N GLY A 37 -1.62 12.18 -7.23
CA GLY A 37 -1.28 11.82 -8.61
C GLY A 37 -0.84 10.37 -8.72
N GLY A 38 0.16 9.98 -7.92
CA GLY A 38 0.66 8.59 -7.87
C GLY A 38 -0.42 7.59 -7.45
N PHE A 39 -1.26 7.96 -6.48
CA PHE A 39 -2.37 7.13 -6.02
C PHE A 39 -3.43 6.88 -7.10
N LEU A 40 -3.89 7.93 -7.79
CA LEU A 40 -4.89 7.77 -8.83
C LEU A 40 -4.32 7.04 -10.04
N ASP A 41 -3.07 7.31 -10.42
CA ASP A 41 -2.43 6.67 -11.56
C ASP A 41 -2.24 5.16 -11.36
N GLN A 42 -2.04 4.70 -10.12
CA GLN A 42 -2.02 3.26 -9.77
C GLN A 42 -3.28 2.51 -10.23
N PHE A 43 -4.43 3.20 -10.29
CA PHE A 43 -5.72 2.62 -10.68
C PHE A 43 -6.20 3.09 -12.07
N GLY A 44 -5.33 3.69 -12.87
CA GLY A 44 -5.68 4.24 -14.19
C GLY A 44 -6.55 5.51 -14.10
N GLY A 45 -6.47 6.23 -12.98
CA GLY A 45 -7.25 7.42 -12.68
C GLY A 45 -8.75 7.16 -12.53
N LEU A 46 -9.54 8.23 -12.57
CA LEU A 46 -11.01 8.14 -12.51
C LEU A 46 -11.58 7.34 -13.71
N TRP A 47 -10.89 7.34 -14.84
CA TRP A 47 -11.30 6.58 -16.03
C TRP A 47 -11.07 5.08 -15.87
N GLY A 48 -9.94 4.68 -15.28
CA GLY A 48 -9.66 3.29 -14.90
C GLY A 48 -10.69 2.76 -13.90
N LEU A 49 -11.06 3.57 -12.89
CA LEU A 49 -12.13 3.25 -11.95
C LEU A 49 -13.51 3.12 -12.63
N PHE A 50 -13.79 3.95 -13.65
CA PHE A 50 -15.05 3.88 -14.38
C PHE A 50 -15.16 2.63 -15.27
N THR A 51 -14.07 2.26 -15.92
CA THR A 51 -13.99 1.11 -16.84
C THR A 51 -13.81 -0.22 -16.09
N GLY A 52 -13.24 -0.19 -14.89
CA GLY A 52 -13.06 -1.35 -14.01
C GLY A 52 -11.77 -2.12 -14.23
N TRP A 53 -10.78 -1.52 -14.89
CA TRP A 53 -9.45 -2.10 -15.07
C TRP A 53 -8.57 -1.89 -13.84
N TYR A 54 -9.04 -2.37 -12.68
CA TYR A 54 -8.34 -2.31 -11.41
C TYR A 54 -8.63 -3.58 -10.57
N PRO A 55 -7.76 -3.96 -9.62
CA PRO A 55 -8.00 -5.11 -8.75
C PRO A 55 -9.17 -4.86 -7.79
N GLY A 56 -10.18 -5.73 -7.82
CA GLY A 56 -11.38 -5.61 -6.99
C GLY A 56 -12.18 -6.91 -6.92
N ALA A 57 -13.24 -6.93 -6.12
CA ALA A 57 -14.10 -8.10 -6.05
C ALA A 57 -14.88 -8.30 -7.36
N ILE A 58 -15.28 -9.55 -7.62
CA ILE A 58 -16.00 -9.91 -8.85
C ILE A 58 -17.34 -9.15 -8.89
N GLY A 59 -17.54 -8.38 -9.96
CA GLY A 59 -18.80 -7.67 -10.22
C GLY A 59 -18.90 -6.25 -9.66
N GLU A 60 -17.96 -5.78 -8.85
CA GLU A 60 -17.93 -4.37 -8.38
C GLU A 60 -17.01 -3.47 -9.21
N THR A 61 -16.09 -4.02 -9.99
CA THR A 61 -15.03 -3.25 -10.66
C THR A 61 -15.55 -2.36 -11.79
N SER A 62 -16.39 -2.89 -12.69
CA SER A 62 -16.87 -2.14 -13.85
C SER A 62 -18.12 -1.31 -13.55
N ALA A 63 -17.93 -0.07 -13.10
CA ALA A 63 -19.00 0.92 -12.91
C ALA A 63 -19.87 1.11 -14.17
N LEU A 64 -19.25 1.14 -15.36
CA LEU A 64 -19.97 1.27 -16.63
C LEU A 64 -21.00 0.14 -16.84
N LEU A 65 -20.60 -1.11 -16.62
CA LEU A 65 -21.50 -2.26 -16.82
C LEU A 65 -22.63 -2.26 -15.78
N ILE A 66 -22.33 -1.90 -14.52
CA ILE A 66 -23.32 -1.81 -13.46
C ILE A 66 -24.37 -0.73 -13.79
N ILE A 67 -23.94 0.44 -14.28
CA ILE A 67 -24.86 1.51 -14.67
C ILE A 67 -25.73 1.07 -15.85
N VAL A 68 -25.14 0.45 -16.88
CA VAL A 68 -25.91 -0.05 -18.04
C VAL A 68 -26.96 -1.07 -17.60
N VAL A 69 -26.58 -2.04 -16.77
CA VAL A 69 -27.52 -3.03 -16.23
C VAL A 69 -28.59 -2.36 -15.36
N GLY A 70 -28.21 -1.41 -14.50
CA GLY A 70 -29.14 -0.65 -13.66
C GLY A 70 -30.18 0.12 -14.47
N VAL A 71 -29.77 0.76 -15.58
CA VAL A 71 -30.69 1.44 -16.50
C VAL A 71 -31.64 0.43 -17.16
N ILE A 72 -31.13 -0.71 -17.66
CA ILE A 72 -31.97 -1.75 -18.26
C ILE A 72 -33.01 -2.27 -17.26
N LEU A 73 -32.61 -2.54 -16.02
CA LEU A 73 -33.51 -3.02 -14.97
C LEU A 73 -34.54 -1.95 -14.56
N GLY A 74 -34.14 -0.67 -14.52
CA GLY A 74 -35.04 0.45 -14.27
C GLY A 74 -36.08 0.62 -15.36
N VAL A 75 -35.69 0.53 -16.63
CA VAL A 75 -36.61 0.61 -17.79
C VAL A 75 -37.58 -0.58 -17.80
N ARG A 76 -37.09 -1.78 -17.45
CA ARG A 76 -37.94 -2.97 -17.29
C ARG A 76 -38.83 -2.95 -16.06
N LYS A 77 -38.74 -1.91 -15.21
CA LYS A 77 -39.48 -1.76 -13.95
C LYS A 77 -39.28 -2.93 -12.98
N VAL A 78 -38.10 -3.56 -13.04
CA VAL A 78 -37.70 -4.60 -12.07
C VAL A 78 -37.24 -3.95 -10.77
N LEU A 79 -36.57 -2.79 -10.87
CA LEU A 79 -36.15 -1.98 -9.73
C LEU A 79 -36.79 -0.59 -9.78
N ASP A 80 -36.97 0.04 -8.61
CA ASP A 80 -37.37 1.46 -8.52
C ASP A 80 -36.11 2.33 -8.64
N TRP A 81 -36.02 3.08 -9.74
CA TRP A 81 -34.88 3.96 -10.05
C TRP A 81 -34.61 5.02 -8.98
N LYS A 82 -35.59 5.36 -8.15
CA LYS A 82 -35.41 6.31 -7.04
C LYS A 82 -34.34 5.80 -6.07
N VAL A 83 -34.35 4.52 -5.73
CA VAL A 83 -33.47 3.99 -4.68
C VAL A 83 -31.99 4.13 -5.07
N PRO A 84 -31.52 3.64 -6.23
CA PRO A 84 -30.13 3.82 -6.64
C PRO A 84 -29.75 5.31 -6.79
N VAL A 85 -30.61 6.13 -7.38
CA VAL A 85 -30.31 7.55 -7.66
C VAL A 85 -30.18 8.35 -6.36
N PHE A 86 -31.10 8.21 -5.42
CA PHE A 86 -31.03 8.91 -4.14
C PHE A 86 -29.90 8.37 -3.25
N TYR A 87 -29.61 7.08 -3.30
CA TYR A 87 -28.52 6.48 -2.54
C TYR A 87 -27.15 6.99 -3.02
N VAL A 88 -26.86 6.86 -4.31
CA VAL A 88 -25.60 7.35 -4.91
C VAL A 88 -25.50 8.87 -4.82
N GLY A 89 -26.59 9.59 -5.08
CA GLY A 89 -26.64 11.05 -4.97
C GLY A 89 -26.35 11.54 -3.55
N THR A 90 -26.84 10.83 -2.53
CA THR A 90 -26.53 11.17 -1.13
C THR A 90 -25.06 10.99 -0.83
N VAL A 91 -24.45 9.86 -1.22
CA VAL A 91 -23.01 9.64 -1.02
C VAL A 91 -22.18 10.70 -1.74
N PHE A 92 -22.54 11.03 -2.98
CA PHE A 92 -21.86 12.07 -3.76
C PHE A 92 -21.91 13.44 -3.06
N VAL A 93 -23.10 13.87 -2.60
CA VAL A 93 -23.27 15.16 -1.92
C VAL A 93 -22.48 15.18 -0.60
N LEU A 94 -22.57 14.13 0.20
CA LEU A 94 -21.87 14.06 1.49
C LEU A 94 -20.35 14.01 1.33
N ALA A 95 -19.84 13.25 0.36
CA ALA A 95 -18.43 13.23 0.03
C ALA A 95 -17.95 14.59 -0.50
N THR A 96 -18.81 15.32 -1.24
CA THR A 96 -18.50 16.71 -1.68
C THR A 96 -18.38 17.65 -0.49
N VAL A 97 -19.25 17.53 0.51
CA VAL A 97 -19.16 18.32 1.75
C VAL A 97 -17.84 18.06 2.47
N ILE A 98 -17.45 16.79 2.61
CA ILE A 98 -16.14 16.42 3.20
C ILE A 98 -15.01 17.03 2.38
N ALA A 99 -15.05 16.92 1.05
CA ALA A 99 -14.02 17.45 0.17
C ALA A 99 -13.85 18.97 0.35
N LEU A 100 -14.95 19.71 0.43
CA LEU A 100 -14.93 21.16 0.65
C LEU A 100 -14.40 21.56 2.03
N VAL A 101 -14.71 20.79 3.07
CA VAL A 101 -14.28 21.08 4.45
C VAL A 101 -12.82 20.71 4.68
N SER A 102 -12.39 19.55 4.19
CA SER A 102 -11.05 19.00 4.39
C SER A 102 -10.05 19.44 3.30
N GLY A 103 -10.49 20.21 2.31
CA GLY A 103 -9.64 20.69 1.21
C GLY A 103 -9.29 19.64 0.15
N ALA A 104 -9.99 18.51 0.12
CA ALA A 104 -9.80 17.50 -0.93
C ALA A 104 -10.43 17.97 -2.26
N GLY A 105 -9.78 17.63 -3.37
CA GLY A 105 -10.26 18.01 -4.70
C GLY A 105 -11.56 17.30 -5.13
N LEU A 106 -12.12 17.72 -6.26
CA LEU A 106 -13.34 17.13 -6.87
C LEU A 106 -13.21 15.65 -7.26
N TRP A 107 -12.01 15.09 -7.21
CA TRP A 107 -11.78 13.66 -7.40
C TRP A 107 -12.42 12.84 -6.27
N TYR A 108 -12.50 13.38 -5.05
CA TYR A 108 -12.89 12.66 -3.85
C TYR A 108 -14.35 12.14 -3.88
N PRO A 109 -15.36 12.94 -4.25
CA PRO A 109 -16.73 12.45 -4.36
C PRO A 109 -16.91 11.43 -5.49
N MET A 110 -16.21 11.65 -6.61
CA MET A 110 -16.24 10.73 -7.74
C MET A 110 -15.61 9.38 -7.36
N TYR A 111 -14.51 9.42 -6.61
CA TYR A 111 -13.83 8.25 -6.10
C TYR A 111 -14.75 7.41 -5.22
N HIS A 112 -15.47 8.01 -4.27
CA HIS A 112 -16.42 7.28 -3.42
C HIS A 112 -17.56 6.62 -4.19
N VAL A 113 -17.95 7.19 -5.33
CA VAL A 113 -19.01 6.65 -6.18
C VAL A 113 -18.52 5.54 -7.09
N LEU A 114 -17.37 5.75 -7.75
CA LEU A 114 -16.82 4.82 -8.75
C LEU A 114 -16.02 3.68 -8.13
N ALA A 115 -15.36 3.92 -6.99
CA ALA A 115 -14.50 2.94 -6.37
C ALA A 115 -15.30 2.01 -5.43
N GLY A 116 -15.14 0.71 -5.68
CA GLY A 116 -15.69 -0.40 -4.88
C GLY A 116 -17.19 -0.62 -5.05
N GLY A 117 -17.77 -1.39 -4.12
CA GLY A 117 -19.15 -1.89 -4.24
C GLY A 117 -20.31 -0.90 -4.06
N LEU A 118 -20.12 0.43 -4.14
CA LEU A 118 -21.26 1.37 -3.96
C LEU A 118 -22.31 1.22 -5.05
N LEU A 119 -21.90 1.32 -6.32
CA LEU A 119 -22.82 1.21 -7.46
C LEU A 119 -23.44 -0.19 -7.51
N PHE A 120 -22.65 -1.21 -7.21
CA PHE A 120 -23.13 -2.59 -7.12
C PHE A 120 -24.20 -2.73 -6.04
N GLY A 121 -23.93 -2.24 -4.83
CA GLY A 121 -24.88 -2.23 -3.72
C GLY A 121 -26.13 -1.41 -4.04
N ALA A 122 -25.98 -0.28 -4.72
CA ALA A 122 -27.09 0.58 -5.12
C ALA A 122 -28.08 -0.11 -6.07
N VAL A 123 -27.56 -0.84 -7.08
CA VAL A 123 -28.37 -1.43 -8.16
C VAL A 123 -28.85 -2.83 -7.85
N PHE A 124 -28.07 -3.64 -7.11
CA PHE A 124 -28.38 -5.06 -6.92
C PHE A 124 -28.76 -5.43 -5.48
N MET A 125 -28.37 -4.65 -4.47
CA MET A 125 -28.67 -4.96 -3.07
C MET A 125 -29.77 -4.06 -2.49
N ALA A 126 -29.65 -2.74 -2.63
CA ALA A 126 -30.58 -1.77 -2.05
C ALA A 126 -31.99 -1.82 -2.68
N THR A 127 -32.12 -2.36 -3.89
CA THR A 127 -33.39 -2.45 -4.63
C THR A 127 -34.11 -3.77 -4.44
N ASP A 128 -33.71 -4.59 -3.46
CA ASP A 128 -34.40 -5.83 -3.14
C ASP A 128 -35.87 -5.56 -2.70
N PRO A 129 -36.88 -6.12 -3.40
CA PRO A 129 -38.28 -5.82 -3.15
C PRO A 129 -38.80 -6.32 -1.79
N VAL A 130 -38.11 -7.26 -1.13
CA VAL A 130 -38.57 -7.82 0.15
C VAL A 130 -38.12 -6.98 1.34
N THR A 131 -36.96 -6.32 1.21
CA THR A 131 -36.29 -5.65 2.32
C THR A 131 -36.41 -4.12 2.29
N ASN A 132 -36.83 -3.52 1.18
CA ASN A 132 -36.98 -2.08 1.02
C ASN A 132 -38.45 -1.62 1.28
N PRO A 133 -38.69 -0.43 1.88
CA PRO A 133 -40.02 0.11 2.04
C PRO A 133 -40.93 0.05 0.79
N THR A 134 -42.19 -0.26 1.01
CA THR A 134 -43.23 -0.31 -0.03
C THR A 134 -43.62 1.08 -0.55
N SER A 135 -43.56 2.12 0.30
CA SER A 135 -43.95 3.48 -0.06
C SER A 135 -42.85 4.21 -0.85
N ALA A 136 -43.24 5.01 -1.87
CA ALA A 136 -42.28 5.77 -2.69
C ALA A 136 -41.48 6.79 -1.86
N SER A 137 -42.09 7.38 -0.84
CA SER A 137 -41.43 8.27 0.11
C SER A 137 -40.47 7.53 1.05
N GLY A 138 -40.88 6.35 1.52
CA GLY A 138 -40.06 5.50 2.38
C GLY A 138 -38.80 5.02 1.67
N ARG A 139 -38.90 4.65 0.40
CA ARG A 139 -37.76 4.30 -0.47
C ARG A 139 -36.68 5.38 -0.52
N ILE A 140 -37.11 6.65 -0.59
CA ILE A 140 -36.18 7.79 -0.66
C ILE A 140 -35.52 8.04 0.70
N ILE A 141 -36.29 7.99 1.79
CA ILE A 141 -35.75 8.11 3.15
C ILE A 141 -34.76 6.98 3.44
N PHE A 142 -35.11 5.75 3.04
CA PHE A 142 -34.26 4.58 3.14
C PHE A 142 -32.94 4.79 2.38
N ALA A 143 -33.01 5.22 1.12
CA ALA A 143 -31.83 5.45 0.28
C ALA A 143 -30.92 6.55 0.84
N ILE A 144 -31.50 7.66 1.33
CA ILE A 144 -30.72 8.74 1.96
C ILE A 144 -30.06 8.25 3.26
N GLY A 145 -30.81 7.54 4.11
CA GLY A 145 -30.27 6.98 5.36
C GLY A 145 -29.14 5.99 5.11
N ALA A 146 -29.29 5.10 4.13
CA ALA A 146 -28.24 4.18 3.71
C ALA A 146 -27.00 4.96 3.23
N GLY A 147 -27.19 6.03 2.46
CA GLY A 147 -26.10 6.86 1.92
C GLY A 147 -25.29 7.53 3.02
N ILE A 148 -25.98 8.12 4.01
CA ILE A 148 -25.36 8.72 5.20
C ILE A 148 -24.55 7.68 5.97
N LEU A 149 -25.14 6.51 6.25
CA LEU A 149 -24.45 5.44 6.97
C LEU A 149 -23.25 4.91 6.20
N THR A 150 -23.34 4.81 4.88
CA THR A 150 -22.25 4.28 4.04
C THR A 150 -21.01 5.13 4.16
N ILE A 151 -21.15 6.46 4.01
CA ILE A 151 -19.99 7.35 4.09
C ILE A 151 -19.45 7.43 5.52
N LEU A 152 -20.33 7.42 6.52
CA LEU A 152 -19.94 7.41 7.93
C LEU A 152 -19.12 6.16 8.26
N ILE A 153 -19.58 4.98 7.86
CA ILE A 153 -18.87 3.71 8.10
C ILE A 153 -17.53 3.68 7.37
N ARG A 154 -17.48 4.17 6.12
CA ARG A 154 -16.21 4.26 5.37
C ARG A 154 -15.22 5.13 6.12
N VAL A 155 -15.61 6.38 6.40
CA VAL A 155 -14.71 7.44 6.87
C VAL A 155 -14.39 7.33 8.36
N GLN A 156 -15.34 6.96 9.21
CA GLN A 156 -15.14 6.90 10.67
C GLN A 156 -14.80 5.50 11.18
N ALA A 157 -15.45 4.45 10.65
CA ALA A 157 -15.18 3.07 11.08
C ALA A 157 -14.03 2.41 10.30
N ASN A 158 -13.46 3.11 9.31
CA ASN A 158 -12.40 2.63 8.42
C ASN A 158 -12.71 1.25 7.79
N LEU A 159 -13.96 1.04 7.37
CA LEU A 159 -14.41 -0.22 6.77
C LEU A 159 -14.66 -0.05 5.26
N PRO A 160 -13.73 -0.51 4.40
CA PRO A 160 -13.87 -0.55 2.93
C PRO A 160 -15.23 -1.10 2.45
N GLY A 161 -15.73 -2.14 3.14
CA GLY A 161 -17.01 -2.81 2.86
C GLY A 161 -18.26 -2.14 3.45
N GLY A 162 -18.20 -0.85 3.82
CA GLY A 162 -19.28 -0.15 4.54
C GLY A 162 -20.67 -0.16 3.89
N VAL A 163 -20.74 -0.36 2.56
CA VAL A 163 -21.98 -0.39 1.78
C VAL A 163 -22.95 -1.47 2.26
N ILE A 164 -22.45 -2.70 2.45
CA ILE A 164 -23.29 -3.84 2.83
C ILE A 164 -23.84 -3.62 4.25
N PHE A 165 -22.99 -3.17 5.16
CA PHE A 165 -23.39 -2.87 6.54
C PHE A 165 -24.45 -1.77 6.61
N ALA A 166 -24.28 -0.70 5.84
CA ALA A 166 -25.25 0.40 5.78
C ALA A 166 -26.63 -0.07 5.28
N ILE A 167 -26.66 -0.90 4.22
CA ILE A 167 -27.90 -1.45 3.68
C ILE A 167 -28.57 -2.38 4.71
N LEU A 168 -27.81 -3.28 5.34
CA LEU A 168 -28.35 -4.19 6.36
C LEU A 168 -28.94 -3.43 7.55
N ILE A 169 -28.27 -2.38 8.03
CA ILE A 169 -28.78 -1.54 9.12
C ILE A 169 -30.09 -0.86 8.69
N MET A 170 -30.16 -0.32 7.47
CA MET A 170 -31.39 0.31 6.98
C MET A 170 -32.52 -0.69 6.72
N ASN A 171 -32.22 -1.93 6.35
CA ASN A 171 -33.22 -3.00 6.24
C ASN A 171 -33.90 -3.25 7.59
N ILE A 172 -33.16 -3.19 8.71
CA ILE A 172 -33.74 -3.29 10.06
C ILE A 172 -34.69 -2.12 10.36
N PHE A 173 -34.38 -0.92 9.89
CA PHE A 173 -35.22 0.27 10.08
C PHE A 173 -36.40 0.37 9.10
N THR A 174 -36.50 -0.52 8.12
CA THR A 174 -37.55 -0.50 7.10
C THR A 174 -38.97 -0.51 7.68
N PRO A 175 -39.33 -1.40 8.64
CA PRO A 175 -40.66 -1.39 9.23
C PRO A 175 -41.00 -0.08 9.95
N THR A 176 -40.00 0.57 10.55
CA THR A 176 -40.17 1.88 11.21
C THR A 176 -40.41 2.99 10.18
N ILE A 177 -39.66 2.98 9.07
CA ILE A 177 -39.83 3.93 7.97
C ILE A 177 -41.20 3.75 7.31
N GLU A 178 -41.64 2.51 7.12
CA GLU A 178 -42.97 2.22 6.58
C GLU A 178 -44.07 2.78 7.48
N ARG A 179 -44.03 2.47 8.78
CA ARG A 179 -45.01 3.00 9.73
C ARG A 179 -45.00 4.54 9.80
N LEU A 180 -43.84 5.17 9.65
CA LEU A 180 -43.73 6.63 9.63
C LEU A 180 -44.33 7.23 8.35
N THR A 181 -44.12 6.56 7.21
CA THR A 181 -44.55 7.01 5.88
C THR A 181 -45.95 6.54 5.50
N ASP A 182 -46.57 5.70 6.32
CA ASP A 182 -47.92 5.22 6.14
C ASP A 182 -48.92 6.41 6.20
N GLY A 183 -49.82 6.47 5.22
CA GLY A 183 -50.76 7.59 5.05
C GLY A 183 -50.15 8.91 4.56
N TRP A 184 -48.90 8.92 4.06
CA TRP A 184 -48.31 10.08 3.37
C TRP A 184 -48.74 10.09 1.90
N GLN A 185 -50.02 10.35 1.64
CA GLN A 185 -50.51 10.68 0.30
C GLN A 185 -50.46 12.20 0.06
N ILE A 186 -50.68 12.60 -1.21
CA ILE A 186 -50.44 13.91 -1.85
C ILE A 186 -50.76 15.14 -0.97
N GLU A 187 -51.74 15.04 -0.06
CA GLU A 187 -52.14 16.09 0.89
C GLU A 187 -51.06 16.47 1.93
N LYS A 188 -50.13 15.55 2.26
CA LYS A 188 -49.03 15.77 3.22
C LYS A 188 -47.65 15.92 2.56
N ALA A 189 -47.60 16.27 1.27
CA ALA A 189 -46.35 16.44 0.52
C ALA A 189 -45.36 17.42 1.17
N LYS A 190 -45.85 18.47 1.85
CA LYS A 190 -45.01 19.40 2.63
C LYS A 190 -44.30 18.70 3.80
N LYS A 191 -44.99 17.82 4.54
CA LYS A 191 -44.40 17.07 5.66
C LYS A 191 -43.32 16.11 5.16
N TYR A 192 -43.59 15.45 4.05
CA TYR A 192 -42.63 14.58 3.37
C TYR A 192 -41.35 15.32 2.94
N ALA A 193 -41.50 16.47 2.27
CA ALA A 193 -40.36 17.28 1.85
C ALA A 193 -39.55 17.80 3.04
N ILE A 194 -40.22 18.22 4.12
CA ILE A 194 -39.55 18.65 5.37
C ILE A 194 -38.76 17.49 5.99
N SER A 195 -39.31 16.27 6.05
CA SER A 195 -38.61 15.11 6.62
C SER A 195 -37.36 14.72 5.81
N ILE A 196 -37.43 14.76 4.48
CA ILE A 196 -36.27 14.53 3.62
C ILE A 196 -35.23 15.64 3.79
N ALA A 197 -35.68 16.89 3.80
CA ALA A 197 -34.79 18.03 3.97
C ALA A 197 -34.10 17.98 5.33
N SER A 198 -34.83 17.67 6.41
CA SER A 198 -34.24 17.54 7.75
C SER A 198 -33.22 16.41 7.80
N LEU A 199 -33.53 15.24 7.21
CA LEU A 199 -32.59 14.11 7.21
C LEU A 199 -31.32 14.45 6.42
N SER A 200 -31.48 15.10 5.27
CA SER A 200 -30.36 15.50 4.41
C SER A 200 -29.50 16.58 5.09
N VAL A 201 -30.13 17.57 5.73
CA VAL A 201 -29.43 18.63 6.47
C VAL A 201 -28.69 18.07 7.67
N VAL A 202 -29.31 17.16 8.44
CA VAL A 202 -28.65 16.48 9.56
C VAL A 202 -27.47 15.65 9.05
N GLY A 203 -27.64 14.90 7.96
CA GLY A 203 -26.54 14.17 7.32
C GLY A 203 -25.40 15.09 6.92
N ILE A 204 -25.69 16.20 6.24
CA ILE A 204 -24.69 17.20 5.83
C ILE A 204 -23.97 17.79 7.05
N ALA A 205 -24.69 18.17 8.10
CA ALA A 205 -24.10 18.73 9.31
C ALA A 205 -23.17 17.74 10.01
N ILE A 206 -23.59 16.48 10.14
CA ILE A 206 -22.76 15.40 10.69
C ILE A 206 -21.49 15.23 9.84
N MET A 207 -21.63 15.21 8.52
CA MET A 207 -20.49 14.99 7.63
C MET A 207 -19.54 16.19 7.57
N ALA A 208 -20.03 17.41 7.75
CA ALA A 208 -19.18 18.59 7.90
C ALA A 208 -18.34 18.50 9.19
N VAL A 209 -18.95 18.10 10.31
CA VAL A 209 -18.21 17.88 11.57
C VAL A 209 -17.20 16.75 11.39
N VAL A 210 -17.60 15.62 10.82
CA VAL A 210 -16.68 14.51 10.51
C VAL A 210 -15.51 14.98 9.63
N GLY A 211 -15.78 15.79 8.60
CA GLY A 211 -14.75 16.36 7.73
C GLY A 211 -13.71 17.20 8.49
N THR A 212 -14.11 17.93 9.53
CA THR A 212 -13.17 18.68 10.39
C THR A 212 -12.37 17.79 11.35
N LEU A 213 -12.88 16.62 11.69
CA LEU A 213 -12.23 15.65 12.59
C LEU A 213 -11.32 14.68 11.83
N LEU A 214 -11.41 14.63 10.50
CA LEU A 214 -10.56 13.80 9.68
C LEU A 214 -9.16 14.39 9.60
N THR A 215 -8.22 13.67 10.17
CA THR A 215 -6.79 13.89 9.93
C THR A 215 -6.35 12.94 8.82
N PRO A 216 -5.66 13.42 7.77
CA PRO A 216 -5.05 12.52 6.79
C PRO A 216 -4.03 11.65 7.53
N VAL A 217 -4.18 10.33 7.45
CA VAL A 217 -3.15 9.41 7.91
C VAL A 217 -2.10 9.41 6.81
N VAL A 218 -1.04 10.20 7.00
CA VAL A 218 0.15 10.08 6.16
C VAL A 218 0.57 8.61 6.23
N PRO A 219 0.70 7.91 5.08
CA PRO A 219 1.18 6.54 5.10
C PRO A 219 2.47 6.56 5.91
N LYS A 220 2.53 5.74 6.97
CA LYS A 220 3.82 5.38 7.52
C LYS A 220 4.59 4.86 6.31
N GLU A 221 5.75 5.46 6.00
CA GLU A 221 6.66 4.88 5.00
C GLU A 221 6.66 3.37 5.26
N PRO A 222 6.54 2.53 4.22
CA PRO A 222 6.57 1.10 4.42
C PRO A 222 7.75 0.83 5.34
N GLU A 223 7.46 0.34 6.55
CA GLU A 223 8.54 -0.16 7.40
C GLU A 223 9.29 -1.10 6.47
N PRO A 224 10.61 -0.89 6.28
CA PRO A 224 11.37 -1.75 5.38
C PRO A 224 10.98 -3.17 5.74
N GLU A 225 10.50 -3.93 4.74
CA GLU A 225 10.15 -5.34 4.96
C GLU A 225 11.25 -5.92 5.84
N PRO A 226 10.94 -6.64 6.95
CA PRO A 226 11.99 -7.14 7.83
C PRO A 226 12.98 -7.86 6.92
N GLN A 227 14.17 -7.25 6.77
CA GLN A 227 15.18 -7.71 5.83
C GLN A 227 15.36 -9.20 6.12
N PRO A 228 15.42 -10.07 5.09
CA PRO A 228 15.38 -11.51 5.29
C PRO A 228 16.42 -11.85 6.34
N SER A 229 15.99 -12.26 7.54
CA SER A 229 16.88 -12.41 8.68
C SER A 229 17.99 -13.38 8.31
N ILE A 230 19.14 -12.84 7.92
CA ILE A 230 20.26 -13.65 7.53
C ILE A 230 20.71 -14.41 8.77
N THR A 231 20.97 -15.69 8.60
CA THR A 231 21.57 -16.49 9.66
C THR A 231 23.08 -16.37 9.49
N LEU A 232 23.74 -15.83 10.50
CA LEU A 232 25.20 -15.80 10.60
C LEU A 232 25.72 -17.21 10.94
N GLY A 233 26.83 -17.57 10.33
CA GLY A 233 27.49 -18.86 10.43
C GLY A 233 28.73 -18.78 11.30
N ASP A 234 29.79 -19.47 10.88
CA ASP A 234 31.05 -19.52 11.62
C ASP A 234 31.82 -18.18 11.56
N GLU A 235 32.54 -17.87 12.63
CA GLU A 235 33.42 -16.69 12.70
C GLU A 235 34.60 -16.85 11.72
N LEU A 236 34.77 -15.86 10.83
CA LEU A 236 35.90 -15.72 9.93
C LEU A 236 36.85 -14.66 10.47
N LYS A 237 38.11 -15.02 10.69
CA LYS A 237 39.17 -14.04 10.97
C LYS A 237 39.56 -13.32 9.67
N ILE A 238 39.54 -11.99 9.69
CA ILE A 238 39.89 -11.16 8.52
C ILE A 238 41.33 -11.43 8.10
N PHE A 239 42.25 -11.61 9.04
CA PHE A 239 43.65 -11.99 8.79
C PHE A 239 43.82 -13.52 8.86
N SER A 240 43.19 -14.24 7.94
CA SER A 240 43.28 -15.70 7.84
C SER A 240 43.82 -16.16 6.47
N ALA A 241 44.15 -17.44 6.36
CA ALA A 241 44.54 -18.05 5.09
C ALA A 241 43.44 -17.95 4.01
N ASP A 242 42.16 -17.90 4.43
CA ASP A 242 41.02 -17.86 3.51
C ASP A 242 40.90 -16.50 2.80
N THR A 243 41.25 -15.41 3.48
CA THR A 243 41.34 -14.07 2.87
C THR A 243 42.64 -13.88 2.10
N GLU A 244 43.74 -14.51 2.50
CA GLU A 244 45.03 -14.43 1.78
C GLU A 244 45.01 -15.13 0.42
N ARG A 245 44.21 -16.19 0.30
CA ARG A 245 44.15 -17.06 -0.89
C ARG A 245 43.88 -16.31 -2.21
N ALA A 246 43.17 -15.19 -2.15
CA ALA A 246 42.87 -14.36 -3.31
C ALA A 246 42.83 -12.89 -2.87
N PRO A 247 43.96 -12.17 -2.89
CA PRO A 247 44.01 -10.78 -2.41
C PRO A 247 43.11 -9.88 -3.26
N ALA A 248 42.54 -8.89 -2.58
CA ALA A 248 41.74 -7.84 -3.19
C ALA A 248 42.64 -6.72 -3.74
N GLU A 249 42.16 -6.00 -4.76
CA GLU A 249 42.89 -4.91 -5.40
C GLU A 249 42.16 -3.59 -5.18
N ILE A 250 42.87 -2.55 -4.73
CA ILE A 250 42.29 -1.21 -4.56
C ILE A 250 42.29 -0.51 -5.91
N ILE A 251 41.10 -0.14 -6.40
CA ILE A 251 40.90 0.52 -7.69
C ILE A 251 41.20 2.02 -7.55
N SER A 252 40.66 2.65 -6.50
CA SER A 252 40.79 4.09 -6.27
C SER A 252 40.50 4.43 -4.82
N SER A 253 41.03 5.56 -4.35
CA SER A 253 40.69 6.15 -3.07
C SER A 253 40.26 7.62 -3.23
N SER A 254 39.32 8.05 -2.40
CA SER A 254 38.88 9.44 -2.31
C SER A 254 38.79 9.88 -0.86
N VAL A 255 39.20 11.12 -0.58
CA VAL A 255 39.17 11.69 0.77
C VAL A 255 37.99 12.65 0.90
N ASP A 256 37.13 12.40 1.88
CA ASP A 256 36.02 13.27 2.27
C ASP A 256 36.16 13.65 3.76
N GLY A 257 36.77 14.80 4.02
CA GLY A 257 37.11 15.23 5.38
C GLY A 257 38.12 14.29 6.06
N ASP A 258 37.74 13.75 7.22
CA ASP A 258 38.56 12.79 7.99
C ASP A 258 38.34 11.33 7.53
N VAL A 259 37.44 11.09 6.58
CA VAL A 259 37.10 9.78 6.05
C VAL A 259 37.77 9.57 4.69
N THR A 260 38.50 8.46 4.55
CA THR A 260 39.01 7.99 3.26
C THR A 260 38.16 6.83 2.79
N ILE A 261 37.62 6.95 1.58
CA ILE A 261 36.78 5.95 0.93
C ILE A 261 37.64 5.21 -0.10
N TYR A 262 37.74 3.88 0.04
CA TYR A 262 38.46 3.01 -0.87
C TYR A 262 37.47 2.20 -1.69
N LEU A 263 37.64 2.21 -3.02
CA LEU A 263 36.94 1.32 -3.93
C LEU A 263 37.81 0.11 -4.20
N VAL A 264 37.31 -1.08 -3.90
CA VAL A 264 38.09 -2.32 -3.85
C VAL A 264 37.45 -3.39 -4.73
N GLU A 265 38.26 -4.00 -5.59
CA GLU A 265 37.88 -5.15 -6.41
C GLU A 265 38.24 -6.45 -5.68
N THR A 266 37.26 -7.34 -5.53
CA THR A 266 37.43 -8.61 -4.81
C THR A 266 36.93 -9.79 -5.63
N LYS A 267 37.69 -10.90 -5.61
CA LYS A 267 37.31 -12.12 -6.33
C LYS A 267 36.27 -12.89 -5.52
N GLY A 268 35.02 -12.83 -6.00
CA GLY A 268 33.86 -13.54 -5.46
C GLY A 268 33.79 -15.02 -5.85
N TYR A 269 32.67 -15.65 -5.47
CA TYR A 269 32.35 -17.03 -5.82
C TYR A 269 32.37 -17.27 -7.34
N ALA A 270 31.82 -16.34 -8.12
CA ALA A 270 31.73 -16.46 -9.57
C ALA A 270 33.10 -16.64 -10.24
N ILE A 271 34.13 -15.94 -9.77
CA ILE A 271 35.50 -16.06 -10.28
C ILE A 271 36.20 -17.32 -9.74
N LEU A 272 36.07 -17.59 -8.43
CA LEU A 272 36.89 -18.60 -7.76
C LEU A 272 36.38 -20.03 -7.97
N GLU A 273 35.06 -20.21 -8.04
CA GLU A 273 34.42 -21.51 -8.16
C GLU A 273 33.85 -21.75 -9.57
N GLY A 274 34.17 -20.88 -10.53
CA GLY A 274 33.82 -21.05 -11.93
C GLY A 274 32.33 -20.88 -12.22
N GLY A 275 31.70 -19.86 -11.64
CA GLY A 275 30.24 -19.66 -11.71
C GLY A 275 29.71 -19.44 -13.13
N TYR A 276 30.43 -18.73 -13.99
CA TYR A 276 30.09 -18.55 -15.41
C TYR A 276 31.30 -18.05 -16.24
N GLU A 277 31.23 -18.23 -17.56
CA GLU A 277 32.27 -17.80 -18.49
C GLU A 277 32.32 -16.26 -18.57
N GLY A 278 33.46 -15.66 -18.23
CA GLY A 278 33.61 -14.20 -18.15
C GLY A 278 33.19 -13.57 -16.82
N ALA A 279 33.22 -14.34 -15.72
CA ALA A 279 32.92 -13.85 -14.38
C ALA A 279 33.69 -12.57 -14.01
N LYS A 280 32.95 -11.58 -13.50
CA LYS A 280 33.49 -10.31 -13.02
C LYS A 280 33.70 -10.34 -11.51
N ALA A 281 34.59 -9.48 -11.04
CA ALA A 281 34.86 -9.34 -9.62
C ALA A 281 33.76 -8.52 -8.93
N ASN A 282 33.64 -8.68 -7.62
CA ASN A 282 32.76 -7.88 -6.79
C ASN A 282 33.46 -6.56 -6.47
N VAL A 283 32.73 -5.45 -6.48
CA VAL A 283 33.25 -4.13 -6.15
C VAL A 283 32.66 -3.67 -4.83
N LEU A 284 33.53 -3.27 -3.91
CA LEU A 284 33.21 -2.85 -2.56
C LEU A 284 33.69 -1.43 -2.32
N GLU A 285 32.94 -0.69 -1.52
CA GLU A 285 33.31 0.61 -1.00
C GLU A 285 33.57 0.45 0.51
N VAL A 286 34.79 0.72 0.93
CA VAL A 286 35.21 0.63 2.33
C VAL A 286 35.65 2.01 2.78
N ALA A 287 34.90 2.59 3.71
CA ALA A 287 35.21 3.89 4.29
C ALA A 287 35.93 3.71 5.63
N VAL A 288 37.03 4.42 5.81
CA VAL A 288 37.82 4.40 7.03
C VAL A 288 38.07 5.81 7.54
N ASN A 289 38.02 5.99 8.85
CA ASN A 289 38.42 7.22 9.50
C ASN A 289 39.87 7.06 9.97
N LYS A 290 40.81 7.75 9.30
CA LYS A 290 42.24 7.66 9.62
C LYS A 290 42.58 8.33 10.96
N ALA A 291 41.78 9.30 11.42
CA ALA A 291 42.00 9.98 12.70
C ALA A 291 41.58 9.12 13.89
N GLU A 292 40.49 8.37 13.75
CA GLU A 292 39.97 7.47 14.81
C GLU A 292 40.54 6.04 14.70
N ASN A 293 41.29 5.74 13.64
CA ASN A 293 41.84 4.43 13.32
C ASN A 293 40.78 3.32 13.25
N LYS A 294 39.63 3.63 12.62
CA LYS A 294 38.46 2.74 12.54
C LYS A 294 37.84 2.68 11.16
N ILE A 295 37.18 1.56 10.86
CA ILE A 295 36.26 1.44 9.73
C ILE A 295 34.96 2.20 10.06
N VAL A 296 34.47 3.00 9.10
CA VAL A 296 33.20 3.74 9.20
C VAL A 296 32.07 2.91 8.62
N TYR A 297 32.22 2.39 7.40
CA TYR A 297 31.25 1.49 6.80
C TYR A 297 31.88 0.64 5.70
N VAL A 298 31.21 -0.45 5.37
CA VAL A 298 31.49 -1.28 4.20
C VAL A 298 30.20 -1.38 3.40
N LYS A 299 30.28 -1.14 2.09
CA LYS A 299 29.14 -1.22 1.18
C LYS A 299 29.51 -2.01 -0.06
N VAL A 300 28.63 -2.91 -0.49
CA VAL A 300 28.77 -3.59 -1.77
C VAL A 300 28.20 -2.67 -2.86
N THR A 301 29.00 -2.36 -3.88
CA THR A 301 28.58 -1.47 -4.98
C THR A 301 28.21 -2.24 -6.24
N GLU A 302 28.93 -3.33 -6.51
CA GLU A 302 28.62 -4.25 -7.60
C GLU A 302 28.87 -5.68 -7.12
N LEU A 303 27.81 -6.50 -7.11
CA LEU A 303 27.89 -7.92 -6.78
C LEU A 303 27.68 -8.76 -8.05
N ASN A 304 28.68 -9.58 -8.39
CA ASN A 304 28.73 -10.37 -9.61
C ASN A 304 28.63 -11.89 -9.35
N ASP A 305 28.19 -12.27 -8.13
CA ASP A 305 28.01 -13.64 -7.66
C ASP A 305 26.61 -14.23 -7.98
N THR A 306 26.34 -15.43 -7.47
CA THR A 306 25.08 -16.15 -7.72
C THR A 306 23.88 -15.42 -7.10
N ALA A 307 22.99 -14.90 -7.94
CA ALA A 307 21.74 -14.24 -7.52
C ALA A 307 20.91 -15.10 -6.56
N GLY A 308 20.40 -14.48 -5.49
CA GLY A 308 19.63 -15.12 -4.42
C GLY A 308 20.45 -15.89 -3.37
N ILE A 309 21.75 -16.11 -3.60
CA ILE A 309 22.67 -16.67 -2.61
C ILE A 309 23.66 -15.61 -2.14
N GLY A 310 24.42 -15.02 -3.08
CA GLY A 310 25.45 -14.01 -2.80
C GLY A 310 24.85 -12.72 -2.25
N ASP A 311 23.68 -12.31 -2.75
CA ASP A 311 23.01 -11.03 -2.43
C ASP A 311 22.78 -10.82 -0.91
N LYS A 312 22.78 -11.91 -0.14
CA LYS A 312 22.64 -11.87 1.32
C LYS A 312 23.79 -11.15 2.03
N VAL A 313 24.92 -10.92 1.39
CA VAL A 313 26.02 -10.13 1.97
C VAL A 313 25.80 -8.62 1.88
N GLU A 314 24.77 -8.18 1.15
CA GLU A 314 24.37 -6.76 1.10
C GLU A 314 23.48 -6.37 2.29
N ASP A 315 23.10 -7.33 3.13
CA ASP A 315 22.28 -7.14 4.32
C ASP A 315 23.04 -6.37 5.42
N GLU A 316 22.35 -5.44 6.07
CA GLU A 316 22.92 -4.58 7.12
C GLU A 316 23.46 -5.40 8.30
N ILE A 317 22.81 -6.51 8.67
CA ILE A 317 23.25 -7.37 9.79
C ILE A 317 24.67 -7.90 9.55
N PHE A 318 25.03 -8.19 8.30
CA PHE A 318 26.37 -8.65 7.95
C PHE A 318 27.36 -7.50 7.85
N LEU A 319 26.98 -6.40 7.19
CA LEU A 319 27.88 -5.26 6.93
C LEU A 319 28.18 -4.44 8.19
N ASP A 320 27.25 -4.34 9.13
CA ASP A 320 27.41 -3.62 10.41
C ASP A 320 28.49 -4.26 11.29
N GLN A 321 28.80 -5.55 11.10
CA GLN A 321 29.91 -6.21 11.80
C GLN A 321 31.27 -5.57 11.50
N PHE A 322 31.38 -4.86 10.37
CA PHE A 322 32.61 -4.19 9.97
C PHE A 322 32.72 -2.77 10.50
N GLU A 323 31.62 -2.15 10.93
CA GLU A 323 31.64 -0.79 11.46
C GLU A 323 32.37 -0.73 12.81
N GLY A 324 33.24 0.28 12.96
CA GLY A 324 33.97 0.52 14.20
C GLY A 324 35.15 -0.42 14.46
N LEU A 325 35.44 -1.36 13.55
CA LEU A 325 36.62 -2.23 13.64
C LEU A 325 37.90 -1.41 13.61
N ALA A 326 38.81 -1.72 14.53
CA ALA A 326 40.08 -1.03 14.68
C ALA A 326 41.08 -1.48 13.62
N LEU A 327 41.72 -0.53 12.93
CA LEU A 327 42.63 -0.82 11.81
C LEU A 327 43.98 -1.40 12.30
N ASP A 328 44.32 -1.29 13.58
CA ASP A 328 45.59 -1.77 14.18
C ASP A 328 45.49 -3.14 14.86
N SER A 329 44.30 -3.75 14.92
CA SER A 329 44.14 -5.11 15.48
C SER A 329 44.40 -6.19 14.44
N ASP A 330 45.18 -7.21 14.80
CA ASP A 330 45.33 -8.44 13.99
C ASP A 330 44.28 -9.50 14.33
N ASP A 331 43.58 -9.34 15.45
CA ASP A 331 42.51 -10.24 15.89
C ASP A 331 41.16 -9.60 15.60
N ILE A 332 40.74 -9.71 14.34
CA ILE A 332 39.45 -9.21 13.85
C ILE A 332 38.66 -10.39 13.30
N GLY A 333 37.50 -10.66 13.91
CA GLY A 333 36.57 -11.71 13.50
C GLY A 333 35.23 -11.13 13.06
N VAL A 334 34.66 -11.70 12.00
CA VAL A 334 33.34 -11.37 11.47
C VAL A 334 32.63 -12.67 11.11
N ASP A 335 31.34 -12.79 11.41
CA ASP A 335 30.58 -13.99 11.10
C ASP A 335 30.17 -14.00 9.63
N VAL A 336 30.36 -15.14 8.95
CA VAL A 336 29.98 -15.29 7.54
C VAL A 336 28.48 -15.52 7.39
N VAL A 337 27.92 -15.15 6.25
CA VAL A 337 26.51 -15.42 5.94
C VAL A 337 26.32 -16.90 5.57
N THR A 338 25.36 -17.56 6.21
CA THR A 338 25.08 -18.98 5.93
C THR A 338 24.70 -19.20 4.46
N SER A 339 25.29 -20.25 3.87
CA SER A 339 25.16 -20.58 2.45
C SER A 339 25.78 -19.57 1.47
N ALA A 340 26.39 -18.48 1.94
CA ALA A 340 27.08 -17.47 1.13
C ALA A 340 28.54 -17.26 1.58
N THR A 341 29.16 -18.29 2.16
CA THR A 341 30.48 -18.22 2.78
C THR A 341 31.57 -17.66 1.85
N VAL A 342 31.63 -18.09 0.59
CA VAL A 342 32.66 -17.62 -0.35
C VAL A 342 32.50 -16.14 -0.67
N THR A 343 31.24 -15.68 -0.81
CA THR A 343 30.91 -14.27 -1.03
C THR A 343 31.18 -13.44 0.23
N SER A 344 30.88 -13.94 1.43
CA SER A 344 31.25 -13.28 2.69
C SER A 344 32.76 -13.14 2.87
N VAL A 345 33.53 -14.17 2.50
CA VAL A 345 35.00 -14.11 2.48
C VAL A 345 35.49 -13.08 1.45
N SER A 346 34.80 -12.92 0.31
CA SER A 346 35.10 -11.87 -0.67
C SER A 346 35.01 -10.47 -0.06
N VAL A 347 33.99 -10.21 0.76
CA VAL A 347 33.83 -8.92 1.47
C VAL A 347 34.96 -8.72 2.49
N ALA A 348 35.24 -9.75 3.31
CA ALA A 348 36.33 -9.70 4.28
C ALA A 348 37.72 -9.48 3.63
N ARG A 349 37.95 -9.99 2.41
CA ARG A 349 39.18 -9.71 1.63
C ARG A 349 39.33 -8.25 1.25
N GLY A 350 38.23 -7.60 0.84
CA GLY A 350 38.26 -6.19 0.50
C GLY A 350 38.59 -5.33 1.71
N VAL A 351 37.97 -5.66 2.85
CA VAL A 351 38.27 -5.00 4.13
C VAL A 351 39.73 -5.21 4.54
N ARG A 352 40.23 -6.44 4.44
CA ARG A 352 41.65 -6.75 4.71
C ARG A 352 42.59 -5.87 3.89
N ALA A 353 42.38 -5.79 2.57
CA ALA A 353 43.25 -5.01 1.70
C ALA A 353 43.28 -3.53 2.07
N VAL A 354 42.15 -2.97 2.52
CA VAL A 354 42.09 -1.58 2.97
C VAL A 354 42.79 -1.38 4.31
N ILE A 355 42.64 -2.32 5.25
CA ILE A 355 43.40 -2.26 6.52
C ILE A 355 44.91 -2.33 6.24
N GLU A 356 45.34 -3.24 5.37
CA GLU A 356 46.76 -3.38 4.97
C GLU A 356 47.26 -2.08 4.30
N ALA A 357 46.52 -1.52 3.33
CA ALA A 357 46.88 -0.26 2.68
C ALA A 357 47.01 0.92 3.66
N VAL A 358 46.08 1.03 4.63
CA VAL A 358 46.16 2.09 5.64
C VAL A 358 47.38 1.90 6.57
N ARG A 359 47.73 0.65 6.92
CA ARG A 359 48.92 0.35 7.72
C ARG A 359 50.23 0.63 6.99
N GLU A 360 50.25 0.41 5.68
CA GLU A 360 51.40 0.67 4.82
C GLU A 360 51.56 2.17 4.47
N GLY A 361 50.54 2.97 4.73
CA GLY A 361 50.56 4.43 4.58
C GLY A 361 50.11 4.94 3.21
N GLU A 362 49.32 4.13 2.48
CA GLU A 362 48.71 4.48 1.17
C GLU A 362 47.35 5.21 1.31
#